data_AF-A0A6J7N2X4-F1
#
_entry.id   AF-A0A6J7N2X4-F1
#
_cell.length_a   1.000
_cell.length_b   1.000
_cell.length_c   1.000
_cell.angle_alpha   90.00
_cell.angle_beta   90.00
_cell.angle_gamma   90.00
#
_symmetry.space_group_name_H-M   'P 1'
#
loop_
_entity.id
_entity.type
_entity.pdbx_description
1 polymer ?
#
loop_
_entity_poly.entity_id
_entity_poly.type
_entity_poly.pdbx_seq_one_letter_code
_entity_poly.pdbx_strand_id
1 'polypeptide(L)'
;MVSAPAAMARPAAAPAVGIDKGSVVPASLFGMHVYNAEVGSWPTIPVGAFRLWDTRTTWSTIEPVKGQFNWSTLDTAVATSKANGVNDILMVLAGTPLWASDDPSAGGLAGVLPGAAGMPSNLADWDNWVTQVVTRYKGQITSYQIWNEANLTTFSTGSANEMAELTKRAYDIIKRIDPAALVVAPSTGTRLGGPFMKFYPAYLKGLKDRGWPVDVFAAHTYPASLGTPVDRAGLAKKWIAVLKAAGAPAKPLWDTENNLGLKGPGPLNPDVDIEGEKAGDWVGRTYLDSLRLGLSRTYWYRWEPANDLWGIQMFTGTPGAVAFQTLQEWIVGATYNGCTAKAGNVTCNFTKGGKPFVVLYTDSGAEKKFVVKGSYSQACSLDGTCKPQSGNSIVTNGPVRLSN
;
A
#
# COMPACT_ATOMS: atom_id res chain seq x y z
N MET A 1 -30.79 -5.15 34.17
CA MET A 1 -30.90 -4.98 32.70
C MET A 1 -29.79 -4.03 32.28
N VAL A 2 -28.69 -4.57 31.74
CA VAL A 2 -27.57 -3.74 31.28
C VAL A 2 -27.85 -3.42 29.81
N SER A 3 -28.00 -2.13 29.52
CA SER A 3 -28.32 -1.62 28.18
C SER A 3 -27.19 -1.96 27.21
N ALA A 4 -27.53 -2.60 26.08
CA ALA A 4 -26.59 -2.82 24.99
C ALA A 4 -26.10 -1.47 24.43
N PRO A 5 -24.81 -1.31 24.11
CA PRO A 5 -24.32 -0.10 23.47
C PRO A 5 -24.95 0.01 22.08
N ALA A 6 -25.46 1.20 21.76
CA ALA A 6 -26.00 1.51 20.45
C ALA A 6 -24.93 1.29 19.39
N ALA A 7 -25.21 0.42 18.42
CA ALA A 7 -24.39 0.28 17.23
C ALA A 7 -24.38 1.62 16.49
N MET A 8 -23.28 2.37 16.57
CA MET A 8 -23.09 3.53 15.71
C MET A 8 -23.12 3.03 14.27
N ALA A 9 -24.12 3.49 13.51
CA ALA A 9 -24.17 3.28 12.08
C ALA A 9 -22.89 3.86 11.47
N ARG A 10 -22.11 3.01 10.80
CA ARG A 10 -20.94 3.42 10.03
C ARG A 10 -21.36 4.51 9.03
N PRO A 11 -20.54 5.55 8.80
CA PRO A 11 -20.56 6.18 7.49
C PRO A 11 -20.31 5.07 6.48
N ALA A 12 -21.16 4.94 5.47
CA ALA A 12 -20.88 4.08 4.33
C ALA A 12 -19.41 4.33 3.92
N ALA A 13 -18.64 3.27 3.67
CA ALA A 13 -17.34 3.44 3.04
C ALA A 13 -17.61 4.25 1.77
N ALA A 14 -17.23 5.53 1.79
CA ALA A 14 -17.41 6.38 0.63
C ALA A 14 -16.72 5.64 -0.51
N PRO A 15 -17.39 5.46 -1.66
CA PRO A 15 -16.77 4.78 -2.79
C PRO A 15 -15.45 5.48 -3.00
N ALA A 16 -14.35 4.74 -2.84
CA ALA A 16 -13.02 5.29 -2.98
C ALA A 16 -12.94 5.81 -4.42
N VAL A 17 -13.03 7.12 -4.56
CA VAL A 17 -12.69 7.82 -5.81
C VAL A 17 -11.17 7.79 -5.88
N GLY A 18 -10.60 7.62 -7.07
CA GLY A 18 -9.17 7.91 -7.25
C GLY A 18 -8.85 9.29 -6.68
N ILE A 19 -7.62 9.53 -6.19
CA ILE A 19 -7.28 10.88 -5.74
C ILE A 19 -7.03 11.74 -6.98
N ASP A 20 -8.08 12.40 -7.44
CA ASP A 20 -8.05 13.33 -8.56
C ASP A 20 -7.91 14.78 -8.07
N LYS A 21 -7.59 15.67 -9.00
CA LYS A 21 -7.61 17.12 -8.76
C LYS A 21 -8.98 17.54 -8.22
N GLY A 22 -8.97 18.27 -7.11
CA GLY A 22 -10.16 18.72 -6.38
C GLY A 22 -10.52 17.83 -5.18
N SER A 23 -9.90 16.64 -5.06
CA SER A 23 -10.14 15.74 -3.93
C SER A 23 -9.44 16.24 -2.65
N VAL A 24 -10.07 16.02 -1.51
CA VAL A 24 -9.41 16.16 -0.21
C VAL A 24 -8.50 14.94 -0.01
N VAL A 25 -7.24 15.17 0.33
CA VAL A 25 -6.28 14.08 0.57
C VAL A 25 -6.66 13.33 1.86
N PRO A 26 -7.04 12.05 1.80
CA PRO A 26 -7.41 11.27 2.97
C PRO A 26 -6.15 10.80 3.71
N ALA A 27 -6.28 10.57 5.02
CA ALA A 27 -5.22 9.94 5.81
C ALA A 27 -4.84 8.55 5.23
N SER A 28 -5.82 7.79 4.73
CA SER A 28 -5.64 6.44 4.14
C SER A 28 -4.70 6.39 2.93
N LEU A 29 -4.31 7.54 2.36
CA LEU A 29 -3.20 7.60 1.40
C LEU A 29 -1.92 7.01 2.01
N PHE A 30 -1.70 7.28 3.30
CA PHE A 30 -0.53 6.90 4.10
C PHE A 30 -0.78 5.57 4.82
N GLY A 31 -0.66 4.49 4.04
CA GLY A 31 -0.72 3.12 4.55
C GLY A 31 0.62 2.67 5.17
N MET A 32 0.56 1.74 6.10
CA MET A 32 1.75 1.17 6.74
C MET A 32 1.57 -0.34 6.98
N HIS A 33 2.66 -1.08 6.84
CA HIS A 33 2.82 -2.40 7.44
C HIS A 33 3.50 -2.25 8.80
N VAL A 34 3.04 -2.99 9.80
CA VAL A 34 3.55 -2.87 11.16
C VAL A 34 4.00 -4.24 11.62
N TYR A 35 5.31 -4.41 11.77
CA TYR A 35 5.86 -5.64 12.33
C TYR A 35 5.38 -5.83 13.77
N ASN A 36 4.99 -7.05 14.12
CA ASN A 36 4.53 -7.43 15.45
C ASN A 36 3.24 -6.72 15.92
N ALA A 37 2.40 -6.20 15.02
CA ALA A 37 1.10 -5.65 15.39
C ALA A 37 0.17 -6.68 16.05
N GLU A 38 0.30 -7.95 15.67
CA GLU A 38 -0.37 -9.12 16.25
C GLU A 38 0.11 -9.50 17.66
N VAL A 39 1.14 -8.81 18.18
CA VAL A 39 1.58 -8.89 19.59
C VAL A 39 1.59 -7.52 20.26
N GLY A 40 0.95 -6.50 19.66
CA GLY A 40 0.70 -5.19 20.29
C GLY A 40 1.66 -4.06 19.91
N SER A 41 2.61 -4.28 18.99
CA SER A 41 3.49 -3.20 18.51
C SER A 41 2.73 -2.21 17.63
N TRP A 42 3.05 -0.92 17.76
CA TRP A 42 2.46 0.12 16.92
C TRP A 42 3.43 1.29 16.66
N PRO A 43 3.33 1.97 15.50
CA PRO A 43 4.11 3.18 15.23
C PRO A 43 3.84 4.33 16.20
N THR A 44 4.89 5.12 16.47
CA THR A 44 4.78 6.37 17.26
C THR A 44 4.36 7.57 16.41
N ILE A 45 4.22 7.37 15.10
CA ILE A 45 3.75 8.37 14.12
C ILE A 45 2.33 8.04 13.66
N PRO A 46 1.55 9.03 13.15
CA PRO A 46 0.24 8.77 12.57
C PRO A 46 0.32 7.81 11.38
N VAL A 47 -0.60 6.84 11.35
CA VAL A 47 -0.83 5.92 10.23
C VAL A 47 -2.28 6.05 9.78
N GLY A 48 -2.52 6.18 8.49
CA GLY A 48 -3.86 6.37 7.96
C GLY A 48 -4.58 5.08 7.56
N ALA A 49 -3.83 4.02 7.25
CA ALA A 49 -4.36 2.69 6.96
C ALA A 49 -3.34 1.60 7.32
N PHE A 50 -3.82 0.44 7.73
CA PHE A 50 -2.98 -0.69 8.13
C PHE A 50 -3.18 -1.87 7.18
N ARG A 51 -2.08 -2.45 6.68
CA ARG A 51 -2.11 -3.70 5.89
C ARG A 51 -1.55 -4.86 6.70
N LEU A 52 -2.34 -5.92 6.82
CA LEU A 52 -2.01 -7.17 7.48
C LEU A 52 -1.36 -8.13 6.47
N TRP A 53 -0.04 -8.09 6.42
CA TRP A 53 0.84 -9.05 5.76
C TRP A 53 2.13 -9.16 6.58
N ASP A 54 2.72 -10.36 6.65
CA ASP A 54 3.83 -10.68 7.57
C ASP A 54 3.53 -10.43 9.06
N THR A 55 2.24 -10.47 9.42
CA THR A 55 1.72 -10.35 10.79
C THR A 55 1.19 -11.67 11.36
N ARG A 56 1.61 -12.81 10.79
CA ARG A 56 1.12 -14.16 11.18
C ARG A 56 -0.41 -14.28 11.13
N THR A 57 -1.02 -13.67 10.12
CA THR A 57 -2.48 -13.67 9.88
C THR A 57 -2.86 -14.33 8.55
N THR A 58 -2.00 -15.20 8.01
CA THR A 58 -2.30 -16.01 6.81
C THR A 58 -3.23 -17.17 7.13
N TRP A 59 -3.86 -17.75 6.11
CA TRP A 59 -4.74 -18.91 6.26
C TRP A 59 -4.02 -20.08 6.95
N SER A 60 -2.79 -20.38 6.56
CA SER A 60 -1.94 -21.42 7.15
C SER A 60 -1.63 -21.23 8.63
N THR A 61 -1.63 -19.99 9.11
CA THR A 61 -1.42 -19.67 10.52
C THR A 61 -2.73 -19.73 11.30
N ILE A 62 -3.82 -19.26 10.70
CA ILE A 62 -5.12 -19.14 11.35
C ILE A 62 -5.88 -20.48 11.35
N GLU A 63 -5.74 -21.33 10.33
CA GLU A 63 -6.36 -22.66 10.26
C GLU A 63 -5.31 -23.76 10.02
N PRO A 64 -4.40 -24.00 10.98
CA PRO A 64 -3.32 -24.97 10.82
C PRO A 64 -3.84 -26.41 10.68
N VAL A 65 -5.04 -26.69 11.20
CA VAL A 65 -5.76 -27.96 11.07
C VAL A 65 -7.16 -27.66 10.56
N LYS A 66 -7.65 -28.41 9.57
CA LYS A 66 -8.96 -28.22 8.95
C LYS A 66 -10.07 -28.09 10.00
N GLY A 67 -10.82 -26.99 9.95
CA GLY A 67 -11.91 -26.64 10.85
C GLY A 67 -11.49 -26.11 12.22
N GLN A 68 -10.20 -26.05 12.54
CA GLN A 68 -9.70 -25.55 13.82
C GLN A 68 -9.03 -24.19 13.65
N PHE A 69 -9.82 -23.13 13.84
CA PHE A 69 -9.37 -21.75 13.68
C PHE A 69 -8.74 -21.21 14.97
N ASN A 70 -7.51 -20.72 14.87
CA ASN A 70 -6.85 -19.91 15.88
C ASN A 70 -6.86 -18.43 15.46
N TRP A 71 -7.77 -17.67 16.09
CA TRP A 71 -7.97 -16.25 15.79
C TRP A 71 -7.06 -15.30 16.56
N SER A 72 -6.23 -15.80 17.49
CA SER A 72 -5.51 -14.97 18.46
C SER A 72 -4.65 -13.86 17.85
N THR A 73 -3.88 -14.16 16.80
CA THR A 73 -3.00 -13.18 16.15
C THR A 73 -3.80 -12.10 15.42
N LEU A 74 -4.82 -12.50 14.66
CA LEU A 74 -5.66 -11.57 13.92
C LEU A 74 -6.57 -10.73 14.83
N ASP A 75 -7.12 -11.33 15.89
CA ASP A 75 -7.88 -10.61 16.93
C ASP A 75 -6.99 -9.53 17.57
N THR A 76 -5.76 -9.88 17.95
CA THR A 76 -4.81 -8.94 18.54
C THR A 76 -4.43 -7.85 17.55
N ALA A 77 -4.09 -8.18 16.30
CA ALA A 77 -3.69 -7.18 15.31
C ALA A 77 -4.81 -6.17 15.00
N VAL A 78 -6.06 -6.65 14.87
CA VAL A 78 -7.24 -5.78 14.69
C VAL A 78 -7.46 -4.91 15.93
N ALA A 79 -7.33 -5.46 17.14
CA ALA A 79 -7.45 -4.70 18.38
C ALA A 79 -6.35 -3.64 18.52
N THR A 80 -5.09 -3.98 18.24
CA THR A 80 -3.94 -3.06 18.25
C THR A 80 -4.19 -1.88 17.30
N SER A 81 -4.62 -2.15 16.06
CA SER A 81 -4.92 -1.10 15.08
C SER A 81 -6.01 -0.15 15.59
N LYS A 82 -7.11 -0.70 16.12
CA LYS A 82 -8.25 0.08 16.62
C LYS A 82 -7.90 0.88 17.87
N ALA A 83 -7.13 0.31 18.80
CA ALA A 83 -6.66 0.99 20.01
C ALA A 83 -5.83 2.24 19.68
N ASN A 84 -5.16 2.24 18.52
CA ASN A 84 -4.39 3.37 18.01
C ASN A 84 -5.18 4.24 17.00
N GLY A 85 -6.51 4.11 16.95
CA GLY A 85 -7.38 4.95 16.13
C GLY A 85 -7.42 4.62 14.63
N VAL A 86 -6.73 3.56 14.19
CA VAL A 86 -6.67 3.16 12.78
C VAL A 86 -7.70 2.07 12.51
N ASN A 87 -8.81 2.46 11.88
CA ASN A 87 -9.94 1.58 11.55
C ASN A 87 -9.93 1.11 10.08
N ASP A 88 -9.06 1.67 9.26
CA ASP A 88 -8.89 1.27 7.86
C ASP A 88 -7.87 0.14 7.77
N ILE A 89 -8.39 -1.08 7.75
CA ILE A 89 -7.60 -2.31 7.76
C ILE A 89 -7.78 -3.05 6.44
N LEU A 90 -6.66 -3.39 5.81
CA LEU A 90 -6.55 -4.26 4.64
C LEU A 90 -5.96 -5.61 5.06
N MET A 91 -6.74 -6.69 4.98
CA MET A 91 -6.25 -8.04 5.23
C MET A 91 -5.94 -8.77 3.94
N VAL A 92 -4.75 -9.38 3.85
CA VAL A 92 -4.43 -10.28 2.75
C VAL A 92 -4.97 -11.68 3.04
N LEU A 93 -5.83 -12.18 2.16
CA LEU A 93 -6.32 -13.55 2.15
C LEU A 93 -5.37 -14.38 1.27
N ALA A 94 -4.42 -15.06 1.91
CA ALA A 94 -3.45 -15.92 1.22
C ALA A 94 -2.88 -16.97 2.18
N GLY A 95 -1.98 -17.80 1.64
CA GLY A 95 -1.15 -18.69 2.42
C GLY A 95 -1.86 -20.00 2.74
N THR A 96 -2.15 -20.82 1.73
CA THR A 96 -2.92 -22.07 1.88
C THR A 96 -2.31 -22.99 2.96
N PRO A 97 -3.08 -23.51 3.93
CA PRO A 97 -2.55 -24.47 4.91
C PRO A 97 -2.12 -25.76 4.23
N LEU A 98 -1.15 -26.46 4.83
CA LEU A 98 -0.58 -27.70 4.28
C LEU A 98 -1.65 -28.75 3.93
N TRP A 99 -2.70 -28.87 4.76
CA TRP A 99 -3.78 -29.84 4.56
C TRP A 99 -4.70 -29.51 3.37
N ALA A 100 -4.67 -28.27 2.86
CA ALA A 100 -5.50 -27.80 1.76
C ALA A 100 -4.69 -27.56 0.47
N SER A 101 -3.37 -27.55 0.54
CA SER A 101 -2.49 -27.15 -0.56
C SER A 101 -2.36 -28.23 -1.65
N ASP A 102 -2.41 -27.80 -2.90
CA ASP A 102 -2.12 -28.64 -4.08
C ASP A 102 -0.62 -28.83 -4.35
N ASP A 103 0.22 -28.01 -3.71
CA ASP A 103 1.67 -28.14 -3.68
C ASP A 103 2.17 -28.01 -2.24
N PRO A 104 2.12 -29.11 -1.46
CA PRO A 104 2.60 -29.16 -0.07
C PRO A 104 4.08 -28.79 0.10
N SER A 105 4.86 -28.83 -0.97
CA SER A 105 6.28 -28.49 -0.97
C SER A 105 6.55 -27.01 -1.26
N ALA A 106 5.60 -26.30 -1.88
CA ALA A 106 5.74 -24.89 -2.21
C ALA A 106 5.62 -23.98 -0.99
N GLY A 107 6.54 -23.04 -0.87
CA GLY A 107 6.71 -22.22 0.33
C GLY A 107 7.91 -22.67 1.16
N GLY A 108 8.18 -22.01 2.28
CA GLY A 108 9.29 -22.31 3.20
C GLY A 108 10.55 -21.48 3.00
N LEU A 109 10.95 -21.21 1.74
CA LEU A 109 12.24 -20.56 1.45
C LEU A 109 12.24 -19.03 1.56
N ALA A 110 11.08 -18.39 1.64
CA ALA A 110 10.95 -16.93 1.76
C ALA A 110 10.02 -16.50 2.91
N GLY A 111 10.04 -17.26 4.03
CA GLY A 111 9.26 -16.92 5.22
C GLY A 111 7.77 -17.31 5.19
N VAL A 112 7.30 -17.85 4.06
CA VAL A 112 5.97 -18.48 3.93
C VAL A 112 6.03 -19.91 4.50
N LEU A 113 5.02 -20.38 5.23
CA LEU A 113 5.00 -21.77 5.72
C LEU A 113 5.03 -22.79 4.55
N PRO A 114 5.56 -24.02 4.73
CA PRO A 114 5.44 -25.07 3.72
C PRO A 114 3.97 -25.29 3.30
N GLY A 115 3.75 -25.45 1.99
CA GLY A 115 2.44 -25.55 1.36
C GLY A 115 1.77 -24.20 1.04
N ALA A 116 2.19 -23.09 1.66
CA ALA A 116 1.41 -21.85 1.62
C ALA A 116 1.53 -21.02 0.34
N ALA A 117 2.44 -21.37 -0.57
CA ALA A 117 2.42 -20.85 -1.94
C ALA A 117 1.53 -21.67 -2.89
N GLY A 118 1.11 -22.87 -2.49
CA GLY A 118 0.21 -23.72 -3.26
C GLY A 118 -1.21 -23.18 -3.33
N MET A 119 -1.91 -23.52 -4.40
CA MET A 119 -3.34 -23.21 -4.54
C MET A 119 -4.17 -24.16 -3.66
N PRO A 120 -5.42 -23.77 -3.32
CA PRO A 120 -6.33 -24.67 -2.62
C PRO A 120 -6.71 -25.84 -3.54
N SER A 121 -6.31 -27.05 -3.18
CA SER A 121 -6.68 -28.31 -3.89
C SER A 121 -8.19 -28.54 -3.94
N ASN A 122 -8.94 -27.92 -3.01
CA ASN A 122 -10.39 -27.89 -3.00
C ASN A 122 -10.90 -26.45 -2.80
N LEU A 123 -11.61 -25.92 -3.79
CA LEU A 123 -12.16 -24.56 -3.75
C LEU A 123 -13.22 -24.35 -2.65
N ALA A 124 -13.87 -25.42 -2.18
CA ALA A 124 -14.79 -25.31 -1.04
C ALA A 124 -14.07 -24.97 0.28
N ASP A 125 -12.80 -25.38 0.41
CA ASP A 125 -12.00 -25.04 1.59
C ASP A 125 -11.58 -23.57 1.55
N TRP A 126 -11.25 -23.04 0.37
CA TRP A 126 -11.06 -21.60 0.16
C TRP A 126 -12.31 -20.80 0.50
N ASP A 127 -13.48 -21.24 0.02
CA ASP A 127 -14.73 -20.56 0.30
C ASP A 127 -15.06 -20.55 1.79
N ASN A 128 -14.84 -21.68 2.48
CA ASN A 128 -15.01 -21.76 3.92
C ASN A 128 -14.07 -20.78 4.63
N TRP A 129 -12.79 -20.78 4.27
CA TRP A 129 -11.81 -19.84 4.83
C TRP A 129 -12.26 -18.37 4.71
N VAL A 130 -12.59 -17.93 3.49
CA VAL A 130 -13.06 -16.56 3.24
C VAL A 130 -14.34 -16.29 4.04
N THR A 131 -15.28 -17.24 4.07
CA THR A 131 -16.53 -17.12 4.82
C THR A 131 -16.28 -16.93 6.32
N GLN A 132 -15.39 -17.71 6.92
CA GLN A 132 -15.08 -17.65 8.36
C GLN A 132 -14.44 -16.30 8.73
N VAL A 133 -13.44 -15.85 7.95
CA VAL A 133 -12.79 -14.55 8.17
C VAL A 133 -13.79 -13.41 8.06
N VAL A 134 -14.54 -13.34 6.95
CA VAL A 134 -15.43 -12.20 6.69
C VAL A 134 -16.60 -12.20 7.66
N THR A 135 -17.11 -13.37 8.05
CA THR A 135 -18.18 -13.45 9.08
C THR A 135 -17.69 -12.93 10.42
N ARG A 136 -16.48 -13.33 10.85
CA ARG A 136 -15.92 -12.92 12.14
C ARG A 136 -15.57 -11.44 12.19
N TYR A 137 -14.98 -10.90 11.13
CA TYR A 137 -14.47 -9.53 11.09
C TYR A 137 -15.34 -8.54 10.30
N LYS A 138 -16.58 -8.93 9.98
CA LYS A 138 -17.59 -8.04 9.39
C LYS A 138 -17.65 -6.72 10.16
N GLY A 139 -17.57 -5.61 9.43
CA GLY A 139 -17.58 -4.28 10.03
C GLY A 139 -16.31 -3.89 10.80
N GLN A 140 -15.30 -4.75 10.87
CA GLN A 140 -14.03 -4.51 11.56
C GLN A 140 -12.86 -4.37 10.58
N ILE A 141 -12.75 -5.29 9.62
CA ILE A 141 -11.80 -5.20 8.52
C ILE A 141 -12.51 -4.52 7.34
N THR A 142 -11.87 -3.51 6.75
CA THR A 142 -12.51 -2.68 5.72
C THR A 142 -12.30 -3.22 4.32
N SER A 143 -11.22 -3.97 4.11
CA SER A 143 -10.78 -4.38 2.80
C SER A 143 -10.07 -5.74 2.86
N TYR A 144 -10.29 -6.58 1.87
CA TYR A 144 -9.66 -7.89 1.74
C TYR A 144 -8.92 -7.99 0.41
N GLN A 145 -7.61 -8.23 0.44
CA GLN A 145 -6.78 -8.45 -0.72
C GLN A 145 -6.65 -9.93 -1.02
N ILE A 146 -6.97 -10.33 -2.25
CA ILE A 146 -6.94 -11.74 -2.62
C ILE A 146 -5.54 -12.02 -3.12
N TRP A 147 -4.74 -12.65 -2.27
CA TRP A 147 -3.35 -13.04 -2.49
C TRP A 147 -2.30 -11.93 -2.46
N ASN A 148 -1.05 -12.33 -2.19
CA ASN A 148 0.14 -11.48 -2.22
C ASN A 148 1.08 -11.88 -3.36
N GLU A 149 1.52 -10.91 -4.18
CA GLU A 149 2.51 -11.10 -5.25
C GLU A 149 2.30 -12.37 -6.08
N ALA A 150 1.06 -12.57 -6.55
CA ALA A 150 0.64 -13.79 -7.24
C ALA A 150 1.43 -14.10 -8.53
N ASN A 151 2.24 -13.15 -9.01
CA ASN A 151 3.14 -13.34 -10.15
C ASN A 151 4.48 -14.02 -9.80
N LEU A 152 4.80 -14.24 -8.52
CA LEU A 152 6.04 -14.86 -8.09
C LEU A 152 5.78 -16.27 -7.55
N THR A 153 6.55 -17.24 -8.05
CA THR A 153 6.42 -18.66 -7.67
C THR A 153 6.64 -18.92 -6.19
N THR A 154 7.38 -18.04 -5.52
CA THR A 154 7.61 -18.07 -4.08
C THR A 154 6.33 -17.80 -3.27
N PHE A 155 5.37 -17.08 -3.85
CA PHE A 155 4.11 -16.73 -3.20
C PHE A 155 2.91 -17.44 -3.80
N SER A 156 2.96 -17.87 -5.07
CA SER A 156 1.87 -18.55 -5.76
C SER A 156 2.40 -19.54 -6.81
N THR A 157 1.99 -20.80 -6.75
CA THR A 157 2.19 -21.78 -7.84
C THR A 157 1.06 -21.75 -8.87
N GLY A 158 -0.08 -21.13 -8.52
CA GLY A 158 -1.27 -21.06 -9.37
C GLY A 158 -1.09 -20.23 -10.64
N SER A 159 -1.84 -20.60 -11.67
CA SER A 159 -1.97 -19.81 -12.89
C SER A 159 -2.76 -18.52 -12.66
N ALA A 160 -2.63 -17.59 -13.59
CA ALA A 160 -3.37 -16.34 -13.58
C ALA A 160 -4.91 -16.54 -13.64
N ASN A 161 -5.39 -17.61 -14.29
CA ASN A 161 -6.82 -17.90 -14.35
C ASN A 161 -7.35 -18.51 -13.05
N GLU A 162 -6.59 -19.38 -12.39
CA GLU A 162 -6.96 -19.92 -11.07
C GLU A 162 -7.00 -18.79 -10.02
N MET A 163 -6.05 -17.85 -10.08
CA MET A 163 -6.07 -16.68 -9.20
C MET A 163 -7.28 -15.76 -9.46
N ALA A 164 -7.68 -15.57 -10.73
CA ALA A 164 -8.90 -14.85 -11.08
C ALA A 164 -10.17 -15.58 -10.59
N GLU A 165 -10.16 -16.92 -10.55
CA GLU A 165 -11.22 -17.71 -9.95
C GLU A 165 -11.32 -17.53 -8.44
N LEU A 166 -10.21 -17.67 -7.70
CA LEU A 166 -10.19 -17.41 -6.25
C LEU A 166 -10.69 -16.00 -5.93
N THR A 167 -10.29 -15.02 -6.74
CA THR A 167 -10.73 -13.62 -6.61
C THR A 167 -12.24 -13.48 -6.78
N LYS A 168 -12.83 -14.11 -7.80
CA LYS A 168 -14.29 -14.09 -8.01
C LYS A 168 -15.05 -14.74 -6.86
N ARG A 169 -14.58 -15.89 -6.37
CA ARG A 169 -15.21 -16.61 -5.26
C ARG A 169 -15.18 -15.77 -3.98
N ALA A 170 -14.01 -15.22 -3.67
CA ALA A 170 -13.85 -14.34 -2.52
C ALA A 170 -14.73 -13.10 -2.65
N TYR A 171 -14.80 -12.47 -3.83
CA TYR A 171 -15.67 -11.33 -4.08
C TYR A 171 -17.13 -11.64 -3.76
N ASP A 172 -17.68 -12.73 -4.28
CA ASP A 172 -19.08 -13.10 -4.06
C ASP A 172 -19.39 -13.35 -2.57
N ILE A 173 -18.48 -14.03 -1.88
CA ILE A 173 -18.61 -14.33 -0.44
C ILE A 173 -18.54 -13.03 0.37
N ILE A 174 -17.52 -12.19 0.11
CA ILE A 174 -17.32 -10.91 0.79
C ILE A 174 -18.54 -10.02 0.60
N LYS A 175 -18.99 -9.82 -0.64
CA LYS A 175 -20.13 -8.95 -0.93
C LYS A 175 -21.44 -9.46 -0.34
N ARG A 176 -21.63 -10.77 -0.24
CA ARG A 176 -22.79 -11.35 0.42
C ARG A 176 -22.79 -11.13 1.94
N ILE A 177 -21.63 -11.27 2.59
CA ILE A 177 -21.53 -11.20 4.06
C ILE A 177 -21.37 -9.76 4.55
N ASP A 178 -20.45 -9.02 3.95
CA ASP A 178 -20.15 -7.61 4.23
C ASP A 178 -20.08 -6.80 2.93
N PRO A 179 -21.23 -6.33 2.39
CA PRO A 179 -21.27 -5.56 1.15
C PRO A 179 -20.49 -4.23 1.21
N ALA A 180 -20.19 -3.73 2.41
CA ALA A 180 -19.40 -2.51 2.61
C ALA A 180 -17.88 -2.75 2.52
N ALA A 181 -17.41 -3.99 2.71
CA ALA A 181 -15.99 -4.31 2.60
C ALA A 181 -15.52 -4.27 1.14
N LEU A 182 -14.32 -3.72 0.91
CA LEU A 182 -13.71 -3.67 -0.42
C LEU A 182 -12.96 -4.97 -0.73
N VAL A 183 -13.05 -5.40 -1.98
CA VAL A 183 -12.31 -6.54 -2.51
C VAL A 183 -11.16 -6.01 -3.36
N VAL A 184 -9.93 -6.25 -2.91
CA VAL A 184 -8.72 -5.77 -3.56
C VAL A 184 -8.13 -6.91 -4.37
N ALA A 185 -7.79 -6.64 -5.63
CA ALA A 185 -7.08 -7.57 -6.50
C ALA A 185 -5.77 -8.07 -5.84
N PRO A 186 -5.26 -9.26 -6.19
CA PRO A 186 -3.92 -9.70 -5.84
C PRO A 186 -2.93 -8.60 -6.16
N SER A 187 -2.02 -8.36 -5.23
CA SER A 187 -0.85 -7.58 -5.57
C SER A 187 -0.01 -8.32 -6.61
N THR A 188 0.70 -7.53 -7.40
CA THR A 188 1.74 -8.02 -8.30
C THR A 188 2.98 -7.17 -8.14
N GLY A 189 4.13 -7.81 -7.97
CA GLY A 189 5.41 -7.12 -7.98
C GLY A 189 5.76 -6.69 -9.41
N THR A 190 5.91 -5.39 -9.66
CA THR A 190 6.14 -4.86 -11.02
C THR A 190 7.60 -4.89 -11.44
N ARG A 191 8.54 -5.00 -10.48
CA ARG A 191 9.99 -4.87 -10.68
C ARG A 191 10.59 -5.96 -11.57
N LEU A 192 10.11 -7.18 -11.42
CA LEU A 192 10.51 -8.31 -12.24
C LEU A 192 9.63 -8.32 -13.49
N GLY A 193 10.07 -7.58 -14.52
CA GLY A 193 9.28 -7.31 -15.72
C GLY A 193 8.76 -8.57 -16.44
N GLY A 194 9.55 -9.65 -16.47
CA GLY A 194 9.14 -10.94 -17.06
C GLY A 194 7.96 -11.57 -16.32
N PRO A 195 8.11 -11.94 -15.03
CA PRO A 195 7.01 -12.44 -14.19
C PRO A 195 5.76 -11.55 -14.21
N PHE A 196 5.93 -10.23 -14.09
CA PHE A 196 4.83 -9.27 -14.16
C PHE A 196 4.06 -9.34 -15.49
N MET A 197 4.76 -9.27 -16.62
CA MET A 197 4.13 -9.28 -17.95
C MET A 197 3.56 -10.64 -18.35
N LYS A 198 4.05 -11.74 -17.78
CA LYS A 198 3.48 -13.08 -17.98
C LYS A 198 2.16 -13.24 -17.22
N PHE A 199 2.13 -12.83 -15.95
CA PHE A 199 0.99 -13.07 -15.07
C PHE A 199 -0.13 -12.03 -15.24
N TYR A 200 0.19 -10.74 -15.11
CA TYR A 200 -0.83 -9.72 -14.87
C TYR A 200 -1.80 -9.53 -16.05
N PRO A 201 -1.36 -9.47 -17.32
CA PRO A 201 -2.29 -9.41 -18.46
C PRO A 201 -3.23 -10.62 -18.54
N ALA A 202 -2.72 -11.83 -18.27
CA ALA A 202 -3.53 -13.04 -18.25
C ALA A 202 -4.54 -13.04 -17.09
N TYR A 203 -4.12 -12.51 -15.93
CA TYR A 203 -4.99 -12.34 -14.77
C TYR A 203 -6.12 -11.34 -15.05
N LEU A 204 -5.80 -10.19 -15.65
CA LEU A 204 -6.79 -9.19 -16.05
C LEU A 204 -7.77 -9.74 -17.08
N LYS A 205 -7.32 -10.58 -18.03
CA LYS A 205 -8.23 -11.31 -18.92
C LYS A 205 -9.17 -12.22 -18.12
N GLY A 206 -8.64 -13.00 -17.19
CA GLY A 206 -9.44 -13.86 -16.31
C GLY A 206 -10.47 -13.09 -15.47
N LEU A 207 -10.13 -11.90 -14.97
CA LEU A 207 -11.07 -11.00 -14.30
C LEU A 207 -12.14 -10.46 -15.25
N LYS A 208 -11.74 -10.03 -16.45
CA LYS A 208 -12.67 -9.53 -17.47
C LYS A 208 -13.72 -10.56 -17.82
N ASP A 209 -13.29 -11.81 -18.05
CA ASP A 209 -14.17 -12.94 -18.36
C ASP A 209 -15.14 -13.25 -17.19
N ARG A 210 -14.83 -12.78 -15.97
CA ARG A 210 -15.62 -12.93 -14.74
C ARG A 210 -16.33 -11.64 -14.30
N GLY A 211 -16.38 -10.60 -15.15
CA GLY A 211 -17.10 -9.35 -14.88
C GLY A 211 -16.38 -8.37 -13.95
N TRP A 212 -15.04 -8.42 -13.86
CA TRP A 212 -14.21 -7.57 -13.01
C TRP A 212 -14.58 -7.58 -11.51
N PRO A 213 -14.57 -8.75 -10.85
CA PRO A 213 -15.00 -8.96 -9.45
C PRO A 213 -13.98 -8.44 -8.43
N VAL A 214 -13.62 -7.17 -8.51
CA VAL A 214 -12.74 -6.44 -7.58
C VAL A 214 -13.25 -5.02 -7.45
N ASP A 215 -13.07 -4.37 -6.31
CA ASP A 215 -13.36 -2.94 -6.15
C ASP A 215 -12.11 -2.09 -6.35
N VAL A 216 -10.93 -2.68 -6.21
CA VAL A 216 -9.63 -2.00 -6.22
C VAL A 216 -8.59 -2.84 -6.97
N PHE A 217 -7.75 -2.21 -7.78
CA PHE A 217 -6.55 -2.84 -8.32
C PHE A 217 -5.34 -2.54 -7.42
N ALA A 218 -4.50 -3.56 -7.21
CA ALA A 218 -3.28 -3.42 -6.43
C ALA A 218 -2.04 -3.89 -7.18
N ALA A 219 -0.91 -3.31 -6.81
CA ALA A 219 0.44 -3.70 -7.23
C ALA A 219 1.45 -3.34 -6.14
N HIS A 220 2.68 -3.85 -6.25
CA HIS A 220 3.82 -3.42 -5.46
C HIS A 220 4.86 -2.82 -6.40
N THR A 221 5.19 -1.54 -6.18
CA THR A 221 6.00 -0.76 -7.12
C THR A 221 7.48 -0.62 -6.72
N TYR A 222 7.99 -1.51 -5.85
CA TYR A 222 9.42 -1.57 -5.50
C TYR A 222 10.31 -1.41 -6.73
N PRO A 223 11.21 -0.42 -6.77
CA PRO A 223 12.20 -0.37 -7.84
C PRO A 223 13.23 -1.50 -7.70
N ALA A 224 14.13 -1.63 -8.67
CA ALA A 224 15.37 -2.38 -8.46
C ALA A 224 16.16 -1.77 -7.29
N SER A 225 17.11 -2.50 -6.72
CA SER A 225 17.72 -2.08 -5.46
C SER A 225 18.46 -0.74 -5.54
N LEU A 226 19.16 -0.48 -6.64
CA LEU A 226 19.79 0.81 -6.95
C LEU A 226 18.82 1.86 -7.51
N GLY A 227 17.54 1.51 -7.65
CA GLY A 227 16.52 2.37 -8.22
C GLY A 227 16.03 3.42 -7.22
N THR A 228 15.43 4.46 -7.79
CA THR A 228 15.04 5.69 -7.11
C THR A 228 13.50 5.84 -7.13
N PRO A 229 12.94 6.89 -6.50
CA PRO A 229 11.51 7.20 -6.65
C PRO A 229 11.09 7.42 -8.12
N VAL A 230 12.02 7.81 -9.01
CA VAL A 230 11.77 7.92 -10.46
C VAL A 230 11.39 6.59 -11.05
N ASP A 231 12.18 5.57 -10.74
CA ASP A 231 12.02 4.21 -11.25
C ASP A 231 10.73 3.59 -10.73
N ARG A 232 10.44 3.79 -9.43
CA ARG A 232 9.15 3.43 -8.81
C ARG A 232 7.97 4.07 -9.55
N ALA A 233 8.01 5.37 -9.82
CA ALA A 233 6.97 6.06 -10.58
C ALA A 233 6.84 5.53 -12.02
N GLY A 234 7.96 5.12 -12.64
CA GLY A 234 7.97 4.43 -13.93
C GLY A 234 7.25 3.08 -13.89
N LEU A 235 7.46 2.29 -12.84
CA LEU A 235 6.77 1.02 -12.61
C LEU A 235 5.27 1.21 -12.41
N ALA A 236 4.86 2.20 -11.62
CA ALA A 236 3.45 2.56 -11.45
C ALA A 236 2.79 2.96 -12.78
N LYS A 237 3.45 3.79 -13.60
CA LYS A 237 2.96 4.15 -14.94
C LYS A 237 2.82 2.93 -15.86
N LYS A 238 3.79 2.01 -15.83
CA LYS A 238 3.72 0.76 -16.60
C LYS A 238 2.52 -0.09 -16.17
N TRP A 239 2.30 -0.23 -14.87
CA TRP A 239 1.15 -0.93 -14.32
C TRP A 239 -0.19 -0.32 -14.78
N ILE A 240 -0.34 1.00 -14.65
CA ILE A 240 -1.52 1.74 -15.13
C ILE A 240 -1.73 1.54 -16.63
N ALA A 241 -0.65 1.54 -17.43
CA ALA A 241 -0.74 1.30 -18.87
C ALA A 241 -1.23 -0.13 -19.19
N VAL A 242 -0.80 -1.14 -18.44
CA VAL A 242 -1.29 -2.52 -18.60
C VAL A 242 -2.77 -2.65 -18.25
N LEU A 243 -3.23 -2.01 -17.17
CA LEU A 243 -4.66 -1.93 -16.83
C LEU A 243 -5.47 -1.31 -17.96
N LYS A 244 -5.01 -0.17 -18.48
CA LYS A 244 -5.64 0.51 -19.61
C LYS A 244 -5.69 -0.36 -20.86
N ALA A 245 -4.60 -1.04 -21.21
CA ALA A 245 -4.52 -1.93 -22.36
C ALA A 245 -5.46 -3.14 -22.24
N ALA A 246 -5.69 -3.65 -21.03
CA ALA A 246 -6.66 -4.72 -20.77
C ALA A 246 -8.13 -4.25 -20.84
N GLY A 247 -8.38 -2.94 -20.89
CA GLY A 247 -9.71 -2.35 -20.77
C GLY A 247 -10.31 -2.53 -19.38
N ALA A 248 -9.47 -2.48 -18.33
CA ALA A 248 -9.94 -2.51 -16.96
C ALA A 248 -10.82 -1.28 -16.66
N PRO A 249 -11.91 -1.44 -15.88
CA PRO A 249 -12.74 -0.31 -15.46
C PRO A 249 -11.93 0.65 -14.59
N ALA A 250 -12.29 1.93 -14.62
CA ALA A 250 -11.72 2.93 -13.72
C ALA A 250 -12.11 2.60 -12.27
N LYS A 251 -11.15 2.10 -11.50
CA LYS A 251 -11.26 1.73 -10.09
C LYS A 251 -10.03 2.25 -9.33
N PRO A 252 -10.11 2.44 -8.01
CA PRO A 252 -8.97 2.82 -7.19
C PRO A 252 -7.74 1.95 -7.42
N LEU A 253 -6.58 2.60 -7.32
CA LEU A 253 -5.27 1.99 -7.48
C LEU A 253 -4.51 2.10 -6.15
N TRP A 254 -4.17 0.96 -5.56
CA TRP A 254 -3.41 0.90 -4.31
C TRP A 254 -2.04 0.27 -4.55
N ASP A 255 -0.99 0.98 -4.16
CA ASP A 255 0.35 0.41 -4.07
C ASP A 255 0.50 -0.22 -2.67
N THR A 256 0.28 -1.53 -2.58
CA THR A 256 0.06 -2.20 -1.29
C THR A 256 1.34 -2.58 -0.55
N GLU A 257 2.50 -2.42 -1.17
CA GLU A 257 3.82 -2.52 -0.55
C GLU A 257 4.84 -1.72 -1.35
N ASN A 258 5.64 -0.92 -0.65
CA ASN A 258 6.77 -0.23 -1.23
C ASN A 258 7.84 0.12 -0.18
N ASN A 259 9.10 0.05 -0.60
CA ASN A 259 10.30 0.62 0.03
C ASN A 259 11.37 0.76 -1.08
N LEU A 260 12.52 1.33 -0.78
CA LEU A 260 13.65 1.49 -1.69
C LEU A 260 14.90 0.82 -1.11
N GLY A 261 15.88 0.50 -1.96
CA GLY A 261 17.11 -0.16 -1.53
C GLY A 261 17.00 -1.65 -1.23
N LEU A 262 15.83 -2.26 -1.43
CA LEU A 262 15.62 -3.69 -1.18
C LEU A 262 16.42 -4.55 -2.17
N LYS A 263 17.19 -5.49 -1.63
CA LYS A 263 17.95 -6.49 -2.40
C LYS A 263 17.10 -7.19 -3.46
N GLY A 264 17.71 -7.44 -4.60
CA GLY A 264 17.12 -8.22 -5.69
C GLY A 264 17.92 -9.50 -5.99
N PRO A 265 17.47 -10.30 -6.95
CA PRO A 265 18.19 -11.48 -7.38
C PRO A 265 19.51 -11.12 -8.09
N GLY A 266 20.57 -11.85 -7.77
CA GLY A 266 21.89 -11.72 -8.40
C GLY A 266 22.76 -10.58 -7.87
N PRO A 267 24.06 -10.58 -8.19
CA PRO A 267 25.05 -9.67 -7.59
C PRO A 267 24.90 -8.20 -8.01
N LEU A 268 24.15 -7.92 -9.08
CA LEU A 268 23.91 -6.55 -9.56
C LEU A 268 22.77 -5.84 -8.83
N ASN A 269 22.10 -6.52 -7.89
CA ASN A 269 21.00 -5.96 -7.11
C ASN A 269 21.28 -6.08 -5.60
N PRO A 270 22.35 -5.43 -5.08
CA PRO A 270 22.68 -5.46 -3.66
C PRO A 270 21.60 -4.75 -2.83
N ASP A 271 21.48 -5.08 -1.56
CA ASP A 271 20.84 -4.19 -0.58
C ASP A 271 21.57 -2.84 -0.52
N VAL A 272 20.83 -1.76 -0.29
CA VAL A 272 21.34 -0.38 -0.30
C VAL A 272 20.72 0.42 0.83
N ASP A 273 21.55 0.86 1.78
CA ASP A 273 21.12 1.79 2.82
C ASP A 273 20.86 3.19 2.24
N ILE A 274 19.70 3.75 2.58
CA ILE A 274 19.26 5.07 2.16
C ILE A 274 18.93 5.84 3.43
N GLU A 275 19.85 6.72 3.81
CA GLU A 275 19.83 7.40 5.10
C GLU A 275 19.72 8.93 4.99
N GLY A 276 19.62 9.59 6.15
CA GLY A 276 19.63 11.05 6.26
C GLY A 276 18.49 11.73 5.50
N GLU A 277 18.74 12.95 5.03
CA GLU A 277 17.79 13.77 4.28
C GLU A 277 17.23 13.03 3.05
N LYS A 278 18.09 12.26 2.36
CA LYS A 278 17.70 11.48 1.18
C LYS A 278 16.58 10.48 1.50
N ALA A 279 16.65 9.80 2.65
CA ALA A 279 15.61 8.87 3.08
C ALA A 279 14.27 9.58 3.26
N GLY A 280 14.28 10.73 3.94
CA GLY A 280 13.09 11.54 4.15
C GLY A 280 12.50 12.05 2.83
N ASP A 281 13.33 12.56 1.94
CA ASP A 281 12.93 13.06 0.63
C ASP A 281 12.30 11.98 -0.25
N TRP A 282 12.86 10.76 -0.21
CA TRP A 282 12.36 9.65 -1.01
C TRP A 282 11.04 9.10 -0.48
N VAL A 283 10.85 9.11 0.85
CA VAL A 283 9.52 8.87 1.46
C VAL A 283 8.53 9.92 0.97
N GLY A 284 8.86 11.21 1.09
CA GLY A 284 7.95 12.28 0.68
C GLY A 284 7.61 12.24 -0.81
N ARG A 285 8.61 12.03 -1.68
CA ARG A 285 8.39 11.87 -3.12
C ARG A 285 7.48 10.68 -3.44
N THR A 286 7.62 9.57 -2.74
CA THR A 286 6.77 8.38 -2.97
C THR A 286 5.29 8.74 -2.88
N TYR A 287 4.87 9.44 -1.84
CA TYR A 287 3.48 9.82 -1.63
C TYR A 287 3.00 10.95 -2.55
N LEU A 288 3.86 11.94 -2.85
CA LEU A 288 3.56 12.99 -3.83
C LEU A 288 3.42 12.44 -5.25
N ASP A 289 4.24 11.44 -5.63
CA ASP A 289 4.14 10.74 -6.90
C ASP A 289 2.87 9.88 -6.95
N SER A 290 2.49 9.21 -5.86
CA SER A 290 1.22 8.48 -5.77
C SER A 290 0.02 9.39 -6.06
N LEU A 291 -0.05 10.58 -5.44
CA LEU A 291 -1.08 11.58 -5.76
C LEU A 291 -1.08 11.96 -7.25
N ARG A 292 0.08 12.27 -7.80
CA ARG A 292 0.23 12.69 -9.20
C ARG A 292 -0.18 11.59 -10.20
N LEU A 293 -0.05 10.33 -9.80
CA LEU A 293 -0.37 9.17 -10.62
C LEU A 293 -1.78 8.62 -10.36
N GLY A 294 -2.57 9.26 -9.48
CA GLY A 294 -3.94 8.84 -9.15
C GLY A 294 -4.01 7.61 -8.23
N LEU A 295 -2.92 7.24 -7.57
CA LEU A 295 -2.91 6.18 -6.56
C LEU A 295 -3.55 6.73 -5.29
N SER A 296 -4.62 6.07 -4.83
CA SER A 296 -5.39 6.53 -3.68
C SER A 296 -4.85 6.00 -2.35
N ARG A 297 -3.98 4.98 -2.37
CA ARG A 297 -3.29 4.43 -1.20
C ARG A 297 -1.88 3.95 -1.56
N THR A 298 -0.95 4.16 -0.64
CA THR A 298 0.40 3.62 -0.72
C THR A 298 0.83 3.14 0.66
N TYR A 299 1.22 1.88 0.75
CA TYR A 299 1.60 1.25 2.00
C TYR A 299 3.11 1.12 2.09
N TRP A 300 3.71 1.79 3.07
CA TRP A 300 5.13 1.64 3.33
C TRP A 300 5.41 0.30 4.00
N TYR A 301 6.44 -0.40 3.51
CA TYR A 301 6.91 -1.65 4.08
C TYR A 301 8.30 -1.44 4.68
N ARG A 302 8.46 -1.35 5.99
CA ARG A 302 7.43 -1.39 7.04
C ARG A 302 7.98 -0.75 8.32
N TRP A 303 7.12 -0.55 9.31
CA TRP A 303 7.54 -0.10 10.64
C TRP A 303 8.08 -1.26 11.48
N GLU A 304 9.36 -1.21 11.86
CA GLU A 304 10.02 -2.22 12.68
C GLU A 304 11.38 -1.76 13.23
N PRO A 305 12.01 -2.48 14.17
CA PRO A 305 13.37 -2.21 14.62
C PRO A 305 14.42 -2.28 13.50
N ALA A 306 15.51 -1.54 13.66
CA ALA A 306 16.61 -1.49 12.68
C ALA A 306 17.09 -2.89 12.26
N ASN A 307 17.30 -3.07 10.96
CA ASN A 307 17.81 -4.31 10.36
C ASN A 307 18.39 -4.04 8.95
N ASP A 308 19.15 -4.98 8.41
CA ASP A 308 19.87 -4.82 7.14
C ASP A 308 19.03 -5.10 5.88
N LEU A 309 17.71 -5.35 6.02
CA LEU A 309 16.86 -5.73 4.89
C LEU A 309 16.35 -4.51 4.11
N TRP A 310 16.10 -3.39 4.79
CA TRP A 310 15.45 -2.21 4.21
C TRP A 310 16.43 -1.10 3.93
N GLY A 311 16.37 -0.53 2.73
CA GLY A 311 17.17 0.66 2.45
C GLY A 311 16.72 1.87 3.26
N ILE A 312 15.41 2.13 3.30
CA ILE A 312 14.86 3.17 4.18
C ILE A 312 14.26 2.52 5.41
N GLN A 313 14.88 2.79 6.55
CA GLN A 313 14.44 2.36 7.87
C GLN A 313 13.25 3.18 8.37
N MET A 314 12.34 2.52 9.08
CA MET A 314 11.11 3.11 9.63
C MET A 314 10.91 2.69 11.09
N PHE A 315 11.48 3.47 11.99
CA PHE A 315 11.21 3.44 13.43
C PHE A 315 11.28 4.85 14.01
N THR A 316 10.94 5.00 15.29
CA THR A 316 10.89 6.29 15.99
C THR A 316 12.18 7.09 15.78
N GLY A 317 12.03 8.30 15.24
CA GLY A 317 13.15 9.24 15.03
C GLY A 317 13.95 9.06 13.75
N THR A 318 13.71 8.01 12.95
CA THR A 318 14.35 7.88 11.63
C THR A 318 13.94 9.02 10.70
N PRO A 319 14.83 9.49 9.80
CA PRO A 319 14.48 10.53 8.82
C PRO A 319 13.27 10.16 7.95
N GLY A 320 13.12 8.88 7.61
CA GLY A 320 11.95 8.38 6.89
C GLY A 320 10.65 8.56 7.68
N ALA A 321 10.62 8.14 8.96
CA ALA A 321 9.45 8.28 9.82
C ALA A 321 9.06 9.75 10.05
N VAL A 322 10.06 10.62 10.28
CA VAL A 322 9.83 12.06 10.43
C VAL A 322 9.23 12.65 9.15
N ALA A 323 9.80 12.35 7.97
CA ALA A 323 9.28 12.84 6.70
C ALA A 323 7.86 12.34 6.41
N PHE A 324 7.55 11.08 6.74
CA PHE A 324 6.21 10.50 6.61
C PHE A 324 5.19 11.27 7.44
N GLN A 325 5.52 11.58 8.70
CA GLN A 325 4.66 12.39 9.57
C GLN A 325 4.54 13.83 9.06
N THR A 326 5.64 14.50 8.78
CA THR A 326 5.66 15.89 8.32
C THR A 326 4.85 16.07 7.05
N LEU A 327 4.98 15.16 6.07
CA LEU A 327 4.20 15.24 4.85
C LEU A 327 2.69 15.06 5.12
N GLN A 328 2.31 14.14 6.01
CA GLN A 328 0.90 14.00 6.41
C GLN A 328 0.35 15.29 7.00
N GLU A 329 1.08 15.94 7.90
CA GLU A 329 0.68 17.21 8.51
C GLU A 329 0.45 18.29 7.44
N TRP A 330 1.27 18.30 6.39
CA TRP A 330 1.14 19.22 5.28
C TRP A 330 -0.13 18.94 4.48
N ILE A 331 -0.30 17.71 3.97
CA ILE A 331 -1.25 17.45 2.87
C ILE A 331 -2.54 16.76 3.29
N VAL A 332 -2.57 15.99 4.39
CA VAL A 332 -3.81 15.32 4.84
C VAL A 332 -4.85 16.38 5.21
N GLY A 333 -6.07 16.22 4.72
CA GLY A 333 -7.15 17.19 4.86
C GLY A 333 -7.03 18.43 3.97
N ALA A 334 -5.96 18.55 3.16
CA ALA A 334 -5.87 19.58 2.14
C ALA A 334 -6.59 19.13 0.86
N THR A 335 -7.20 20.07 0.14
CA THR A 335 -7.64 19.86 -1.24
C THR A 335 -6.43 19.80 -2.16
N TYR A 336 -6.28 18.71 -2.91
CA TYR A 336 -5.24 18.54 -3.91
C TYR A 336 -5.64 19.23 -5.22
N ASN A 337 -4.93 20.29 -5.60
CA ASN A 337 -5.25 21.10 -6.78
C ASN A 337 -4.47 20.70 -8.04
N GLY A 338 -3.81 19.54 -8.02
CA GLY A 338 -3.01 19.02 -9.13
C GLY A 338 -1.54 19.44 -9.07
N CYS A 339 -0.71 18.74 -9.85
CA CYS A 339 0.70 19.06 -10.04
C CYS A 339 1.01 19.47 -11.48
N THR A 340 1.98 20.35 -11.66
CA THR A 340 2.62 20.64 -12.96
C THR A 340 4.04 20.10 -12.95
N ALA A 341 4.44 19.41 -14.03
CA ALA A 341 5.80 18.94 -14.24
C ALA A 341 6.39 19.57 -15.51
N LYS A 342 7.53 20.26 -15.41
CA LYS A 342 8.21 20.88 -16.55
C LYS A 342 9.73 20.76 -16.40
N ALA A 343 10.42 20.20 -17.40
CA ALA A 343 11.87 20.01 -17.39
C ALA A 343 12.41 19.34 -16.11
N GLY A 344 11.59 18.46 -15.54
CA GLY A 344 11.87 17.73 -14.31
C GLY A 344 11.67 18.48 -12.98
N ASN A 345 11.12 19.70 -13.03
CA ASN A 345 10.64 20.41 -11.85
C ASN A 345 9.15 20.10 -11.66
N VAL A 346 8.78 19.66 -10.45
CA VAL A 346 7.39 19.36 -10.10
C VAL A 346 6.89 20.35 -9.06
N THR A 347 5.70 20.87 -9.28
CA THR A 347 4.99 21.75 -8.35
C THR A 347 3.59 21.22 -8.13
N CYS A 348 3.28 20.79 -6.92
CA CYS A 348 1.96 20.33 -6.50
C CYS A 348 1.28 21.42 -5.67
N ASN A 349 0.04 21.73 -6.02
CA ASN A 349 -0.73 22.81 -5.38
C ASN A 349 -1.75 22.23 -4.42
N PHE A 350 -1.92 22.87 -3.27
CA PHE A 350 -2.85 22.43 -2.24
C PHE A 350 -3.59 23.61 -1.61
N THR A 351 -4.73 23.34 -0.99
CA THR A 351 -5.46 24.31 -0.18
C THR A 351 -5.92 23.64 1.12
N LYS A 352 -5.58 24.22 2.28
CA LYS A 352 -5.98 23.70 3.60
C LYS A 352 -6.49 24.85 4.45
N GLY A 353 -7.72 24.72 4.99
CA GLY A 353 -8.37 25.79 5.75
C GLY A 353 -8.50 27.12 4.98
N GLY A 354 -8.74 27.06 3.66
CA GLY A 354 -8.83 28.25 2.80
C GLY A 354 -7.48 28.87 2.41
N LYS A 355 -6.35 28.38 2.95
CA LYS A 355 -5.01 28.91 2.63
C LYS A 355 -4.31 28.04 1.56
N PRO A 356 -3.83 28.64 0.46
CA PRO A 356 -3.06 27.92 -0.54
C PRO A 356 -1.61 27.70 -0.07
N PHE A 357 -1.03 26.56 -0.47
CA PHE A 357 0.40 26.29 -0.36
C PHE A 357 0.84 25.39 -1.52
N VAL A 358 2.15 25.32 -1.75
CA VAL A 358 2.74 24.43 -2.77
C VAL A 358 3.78 23.52 -2.18
N VAL A 359 3.94 22.34 -2.78
CA VAL A 359 5.07 21.45 -2.53
C VAL A 359 5.85 21.29 -3.82
N LEU A 360 7.15 21.57 -3.77
CA LEU A 360 8.08 21.54 -4.90
C LEU A 360 9.07 20.41 -4.73
N TYR A 361 9.40 19.69 -5.80
CA TYR A 361 10.46 18.70 -5.79
C TYR A 361 10.95 18.45 -7.22
N THR A 362 12.11 17.82 -7.37
CA THR A 362 12.62 17.43 -8.69
C THR A 362 12.27 15.98 -8.99
N ASP A 363 11.84 15.70 -10.22
CA ASP A 363 11.61 14.32 -10.63
C ASP A 363 12.89 13.60 -11.00
N SER A 364 14.03 14.30 -11.16
CA SER A 364 15.33 13.71 -11.47
C SER A 364 16.20 13.44 -10.24
N GLY A 365 15.81 13.94 -9.05
CA GLY A 365 16.63 13.87 -7.84
C GLY A 365 17.87 14.78 -7.83
N ALA A 366 18.15 15.44 -8.95
CA ALA A 366 19.17 16.48 -9.05
C ALA A 366 18.65 17.78 -8.43
N GLU A 367 19.54 18.55 -7.81
CA GLU A 367 19.21 19.88 -7.31
C GLU A 367 18.87 20.83 -8.47
N LYS A 368 17.75 21.55 -8.35
CA LYS A 368 17.32 22.52 -9.37
C LYS A 368 16.77 23.79 -8.75
N LYS A 369 16.93 24.89 -9.47
CA LYS A 369 16.28 26.17 -9.16
C LYS A 369 14.83 26.17 -9.66
N PHE A 370 13.92 26.49 -8.75
CA PHE A 370 12.52 26.76 -9.03
C PHE A 370 12.29 28.26 -9.05
N VAL A 371 11.49 28.72 -10.00
CA VAL A 371 10.90 30.07 -9.97
C VAL A 371 9.41 29.87 -9.72
N VAL A 372 8.96 30.27 -8.53
CA VAL A 372 7.57 30.10 -8.11
C VAL A 372 6.75 31.35 -8.42
N LYS A 373 5.49 31.13 -8.82
CA LYS A 373 4.52 32.21 -8.97
C LYS A 373 3.89 32.50 -7.61
N GLY A 374 3.87 33.76 -7.22
CA GLY A 374 3.35 34.22 -5.93
C GLY A 374 4.45 34.57 -4.92
N SER A 375 4.02 35.10 -3.78
CA SER A 375 4.88 35.40 -2.64
C SER A 375 4.61 34.38 -1.54
N TYR A 376 5.68 33.80 -0.99
CA TYR A 376 5.64 32.85 0.12
C TYR A 376 6.58 33.37 1.21
N SER A 377 6.13 33.35 2.46
CA SER A 377 6.90 33.83 3.63
C SER A 377 7.78 32.73 4.24
N GLN A 378 7.49 31.46 3.97
CA GLN A 378 8.14 30.33 4.62
C GLN A 378 8.41 29.19 3.65
N ALA A 379 9.59 28.56 3.80
CA ALA A 379 9.97 27.31 3.16
C ALA A 379 10.25 26.25 4.24
N CYS A 380 9.60 25.09 4.16
CA CYS A 380 9.79 23.99 5.12
C CYS A 380 10.23 22.71 4.42
N SER A 381 11.19 22.01 5.03
CA SER A 381 11.69 20.71 4.62
C SER A 381 10.98 19.58 5.37
N LEU A 382 11.12 18.34 4.89
CA LEU A 382 10.44 17.17 5.46
C LEU A 382 10.95 16.74 6.83
N ASP A 383 12.13 17.21 7.24
CA ASP A 383 12.65 17.05 8.61
C ASP A 383 11.91 17.93 9.64
N GLY A 384 10.94 18.74 9.20
CA GLY A 384 10.16 19.65 10.03
C GLY A 384 10.79 21.03 10.20
N THR A 385 12.00 21.26 9.68
CA THR A 385 12.65 22.57 9.75
C THR A 385 12.02 23.54 8.75
N CYS A 386 11.92 24.80 9.16
CA CYS A 386 11.40 25.88 8.31
C CYS A 386 12.31 27.10 8.37
N LYS A 387 12.47 27.78 7.23
CA LYS A 387 13.24 29.01 7.09
C LYS A 387 12.37 30.12 6.48
N PRO A 388 12.59 31.39 6.85
CA PRO A 388 11.98 32.50 6.14
C PRO A 388 12.34 32.43 4.65
N GLN A 389 11.34 32.55 3.78
CA GLN A 389 11.53 32.60 2.34
C GLN A 389 11.35 34.05 1.88
N SER A 390 12.33 34.56 1.14
CA SER A 390 12.27 35.86 0.48
C SER A 390 12.51 35.70 -1.02
N GLY A 391 11.80 36.50 -1.83
CA GLY A 391 11.86 36.40 -3.28
C GLY A 391 11.05 35.24 -3.87
N ASN A 392 11.26 35.00 -5.16
CA ASN A 392 10.45 34.07 -5.97
C ASN A 392 11.21 32.82 -6.41
N SER A 393 12.38 32.54 -5.83
CA SER A 393 13.17 31.37 -6.21
C SER A 393 13.63 30.54 -5.03
N ILE A 394 13.66 29.23 -5.22
CA ILE A 394 14.19 28.26 -4.26
C ILE A 394 15.01 27.21 -5.00
N VAL A 395 16.07 26.71 -4.36
CA VAL A 395 16.91 25.64 -4.88
C VAL A 395 16.71 24.42 -4.00
N THR A 396 16.36 23.29 -4.59
CA THR A 396 16.16 22.03 -3.86
C THR A 396 16.24 20.83 -4.81
N ASN A 397 16.58 19.67 -4.27
CA ASN A 397 16.47 18.34 -4.88
C ASN A 397 15.27 17.54 -4.30
N GLY A 398 14.93 17.78 -3.03
CA GLY A 398 13.85 17.12 -2.29
C GLY A 398 12.54 17.91 -2.22
N PRO A 399 11.50 17.35 -1.58
CA PRO A 399 10.25 18.06 -1.32
C PRO A 399 10.40 19.24 -0.35
N VAL A 400 10.01 20.43 -0.81
CA VAL A 400 9.91 21.64 0.01
C VAL A 400 8.51 22.23 -0.07
N ARG A 401 7.91 22.51 1.10
CA ARG A 401 6.63 23.23 1.20
C ARG A 401 6.87 24.73 1.23
N LEU A 402 6.21 25.47 0.34
CA LEU A 402 6.12 26.93 0.44
C LEU A 402 4.71 27.35 0.86
N SER A 403 4.63 28.21 1.89
CA SER A 403 3.38 28.70 2.47
C SER A 403 3.52 30.15 2.95
N ASN A 404 2.37 30.78 3.27
CA ASN A 404 2.29 32.12 3.85
C ASN A 404 1.86 32.11 5.31
#